data_AF-A0A1F3VGE1-F1
#
_entry.id   AF-A0A1F3VGE1-F1
#
_cell.length_a   1.000
_cell.length_b   1.000
_cell.length_c   1.000
_cell.angle_alpha   90.00
_cell.angle_beta   90.00
_cell.angle_gamma   90.00
#
_symmetry.space_group_name_H-M   'P 1'
#
loop_
_entity.id
_entity.type
_entity.pdbx_description
1 polymer ?
#
loop_
_entity_poly.entity_id
_entity_poly.type
_entity_poly.pdbx_seq_one_letter_code
_entity_poly.pdbx_strand_id
1 'polypeptide(L)'
;MSFSRTILSLIYSLSLSASLLLAGSSYAKEYIFMSAKGGDSSDVSAVAGEGDEVIVDFHIHKMVTEKAQVENSITDAFKELKFTQLKSSNNVGSPAIPYYSIIVEGTPANLRVDYQMEKSKRIMNLIPVPAQPEKWRCVDCEQPSFAIDLDSYRDGEERFYTLDYLGDFRGIPLTRVTLYPAQYIAEDRAVEIYPEIDFKISGAIEGKFYTDNVEQIYERAELNNRYLIIAPQEYIAALAEFVAWKSSRGFEVDVISLESAGGTFAAVKSYIRARYEAPETNFSYALLVGHEGNFPTEYVYTSSSSQTPSDLHYFTMGDATDFIPDVFYGRLVVGQLADISNQVRKIMDYEGDLLSNGAGWSQHIGLASDEGSDPSDEEYLAQMTSTFVESFGVSSRSFLQRNSDSTPTNLNKALSSGAMWLNYIGHGTGTSWPSMWSTYYSSSIKNLTTDAVKPIIIDVACQNGRFRYNAKQLGERFMNESKDGAPVGAVAYYGGSVNISWNPPAVMAVGLNKMVVQEKIDALGKALLAGQIYLFNNYTDVASVKENFSWYHLFGDPSLSLHIGR
;
A
#
# COMPACT_ATOMS: atom_id res chain seq x y z
N MET A 1 28.96 -72.21 44.61
CA MET A 1 30.39 -72.56 44.78
C MET A 1 31.10 -72.33 43.46
N SER A 2 32.28 -71.73 43.53
CA SER A 2 33.30 -71.57 42.50
C SER A 2 33.06 -70.61 41.33
N PHE A 3 33.65 -69.44 41.53
CA PHE A 3 34.33 -68.61 40.53
C PHE A 3 35.11 -69.41 39.48
N SER A 4 35.19 -68.86 38.26
CA SER A 4 36.47 -68.70 37.58
C SER A 4 36.49 -67.38 36.81
N ARG A 5 37.33 -66.47 37.29
CA ARG A 5 37.76 -65.22 36.62
C ARG A 5 39.04 -65.54 35.87
N THR A 6 39.19 -65.11 34.61
CA THR A 6 40.47 -64.58 34.07
C THR A 6 40.16 -63.73 32.82
N ILE A 7 40.02 -62.41 32.97
CA ILE A 7 40.95 -61.30 32.61
C ILE A 7 40.58 -60.61 31.29
N LEU A 8 40.29 -59.32 31.47
CA LEU A 8 40.04 -58.26 30.50
C LEU A 8 41.28 -57.91 29.67
N SER A 9 41.04 -57.52 28.42
CA SER A 9 41.70 -56.38 27.79
C SER A 9 40.80 -55.72 26.73
N LEU A 10 40.55 -54.42 26.89
CA LEU A 10 40.45 -53.36 25.86
C LEU A 10 39.29 -53.46 24.82
N ILE A 11 38.35 -52.52 24.62
CA ILE A 11 38.45 -51.06 24.38
C ILE A 11 37.08 -50.36 24.64
N TYR A 12 37.19 -49.07 24.90
CA TYR A 12 36.23 -48.06 25.32
C TYR A 12 35.01 -47.76 24.41
N SER A 13 33.93 -47.37 25.12
CA SER A 13 32.94 -46.31 24.85
C SER A 13 31.95 -46.40 23.68
N LEU A 14 30.73 -46.84 24.00
CA LEU A 14 29.48 -46.21 23.53
C LEU A 14 28.65 -45.82 24.76
N SER A 15 28.51 -44.52 25.03
CA SER A 15 27.52 -44.02 26.00
C SER A 15 26.26 -43.59 25.27
N LEU A 16 25.22 -44.36 25.56
CA LEU A 16 23.81 -44.20 25.25
C LEU A 16 23.29 -42.85 25.81
N SER A 17 22.65 -42.03 24.98
CA SER A 17 21.71 -41.01 25.44
C SER A 17 20.35 -41.30 24.82
N ALA A 18 19.40 -41.64 25.69
CA ALA A 18 18.07 -42.09 25.37
C ALA A 18 17.20 -40.97 24.78
N SER A 19 16.59 -41.25 23.63
CA SER A 19 15.56 -40.44 23.01
C SER A 19 14.24 -40.61 23.77
N LEU A 20 13.76 -39.54 24.41
CA LEU A 20 12.37 -39.42 24.83
C LEU A 20 11.60 -38.80 23.65
N LEU A 21 10.78 -39.60 22.98
CA LEU A 21 9.87 -39.17 21.92
C LEU A 21 8.77 -38.28 22.50
N LEU A 22 8.90 -36.97 22.28
CA LEU A 22 7.75 -36.06 22.19
C LEU A 22 7.53 -35.80 20.71
N ALA A 23 6.40 -36.28 20.17
CA ALA A 23 5.95 -35.97 18.83
C ALA A 23 5.48 -34.51 18.77
N GLY A 24 6.42 -33.61 18.56
CA GLY A 24 6.19 -32.28 18.02
C GLY A 24 7.10 -32.14 16.81
N SER A 25 6.54 -32.01 15.61
CA SER A 25 7.29 -31.73 14.40
C SER A 25 7.92 -30.34 14.51
N SER A 26 9.13 -30.25 15.07
CA SER A 26 9.91 -29.02 15.01
C SER A 26 10.43 -28.87 13.59
N TYR A 27 9.84 -27.96 12.82
CA TYR A 27 10.33 -27.59 11.50
C TYR A 27 11.75 -27.02 11.64
N ALA A 28 12.74 -27.72 11.09
CA ALA A 28 14.13 -27.33 11.23
C ALA A 28 14.42 -26.11 10.32
N LYS A 29 14.68 -24.95 10.94
CA LYS A 29 15.29 -23.80 10.26
C LYS A 29 16.75 -24.11 9.99
N GLU A 30 17.21 -23.86 8.76
CA GLU A 30 18.62 -24.02 8.41
C GLU A 30 19.26 -22.64 8.21
N TYR A 31 20.37 -22.40 8.91
CA TYR A 31 21.09 -21.14 8.90
C TYR A 31 22.32 -21.25 7.99
N ILE A 32 22.39 -20.42 6.96
CA ILE A 32 23.47 -20.42 5.98
C ILE A 32 24.22 -19.10 6.07
N PHE A 33 25.48 -19.16 6.50
CA PHE A 33 26.38 -18.00 6.61
C PHE A 33 27.22 -17.85 5.34
N MET A 34 27.30 -16.63 4.80
CA MET A 34 27.96 -16.38 3.51
C MET A 34 29.35 -15.76 3.64
N SER A 35 29.59 -14.91 4.65
CA SER A 35 30.89 -14.31 4.93
C SER A 35 31.48 -14.82 6.26
N ALA A 36 32.82 -14.81 6.38
CA ALA A 36 33.55 -15.26 7.57
C ALA A 36 33.81 -14.14 8.61
N LYS A 37 33.55 -12.88 8.25
CA LYS A 37 33.68 -11.74 9.17
C LYS A 37 32.33 -11.44 9.79
N GLY A 38 32.24 -11.60 11.11
CA GLY A 38 31.07 -11.26 11.89
C GLY A 38 30.80 -9.76 11.84
N GLY A 39 29.58 -9.41 11.48
CA GLY A 39 28.99 -8.09 11.63
C GLY A 39 27.49 -8.22 11.48
N ASP A 40 26.74 -7.66 12.42
CA ASP A 40 25.27 -7.49 12.38
C ASP A 40 24.93 -6.22 11.54
N SER A 41 25.73 -5.97 10.49
CA SER A 41 25.61 -4.82 9.59
C SER A 41 24.56 -5.06 8.51
N SER A 42 23.99 -3.99 7.97
CA SER A 42 22.94 -4.02 6.96
C SER A 42 23.31 -4.89 5.75
N ASP A 43 22.36 -5.73 5.30
CA ASP A 43 22.55 -6.59 4.11
C ASP A 43 22.65 -5.77 2.80
N VAL A 44 22.20 -4.51 2.82
CA VAL A 44 22.21 -3.60 1.68
C VAL A 44 22.42 -2.16 2.15
N SER A 45 23.17 -1.38 1.36
CA SER A 45 23.27 0.08 1.50
C SER A 45 23.17 0.73 0.13
N ALA A 46 22.35 1.77 0.01
CA ALA A 46 22.27 2.61 -1.18
C ALA A 46 22.88 3.98 -0.87
N VAL A 47 23.75 4.47 -1.75
CA VAL A 47 24.40 5.79 -1.64
C VAL A 47 24.40 6.49 -2.99
N ALA A 48 24.22 7.82 -2.98
CA ALA A 48 24.43 8.62 -4.17
C ALA A 48 25.91 8.58 -4.59
N GLY A 49 26.17 8.32 -5.86
CA GLY A 49 27.51 8.31 -6.45
C GLY A 49 27.99 9.71 -6.87
N GLU A 50 29.11 9.79 -7.60
CA GLU A 50 29.54 11.04 -8.23
C GLU A 50 28.67 11.36 -9.46
N GLY A 51 28.00 12.51 -9.46
CA GLY A 51 27.16 12.95 -10.59
C GLY A 51 25.77 12.28 -10.65
N ASP A 52 25.39 11.82 -11.85
CA ASP A 52 24.09 11.23 -12.21
C ASP A 52 24.01 9.72 -11.90
N GLU A 53 24.56 9.32 -10.75
CA GLU A 53 24.81 7.92 -10.42
C GLU A 53 24.26 7.53 -9.04
N VAL A 54 23.71 6.32 -8.92
CA VAL A 54 23.50 5.63 -7.64
C VAL A 54 24.30 4.36 -7.57
N ILE A 55 24.84 4.13 -6.38
CA ILE A 55 25.55 2.93 -6.03
C ILE A 55 24.72 2.18 -4.98
N VAL A 56 24.44 0.91 -5.23
CA VAL A 56 23.79 0.01 -4.28
C VAL A 56 24.73 -1.15 -4.00
N ASP A 57 25.23 -1.21 -2.77
CA ASP A 57 26.17 -2.21 -2.30
C ASP A 57 25.41 -3.25 -1.47
N PHE A 58 25.61 -4.53 -1.80
CA PHE A 58 25.08 -5.64 -1.03
C PHE A 58 26.17 -6.29 -0.19
N HIS A 59 25.86 -6.57 1.08
CA HIS A 59 26.71 -7.26 2.03
C HIS A 59 25.92 -8.34 2.76
N ILE A 60 25.57 -9.42 2.05
CA ILE A 60 24.72 -10.47 2.61
C ILE A 60 25.53 -11.38 3.53
N HIS A 61 25.25 -11.31 4.83
CA HIS A 61 25.98 -12.12 5.81
C HIS A 61 25.32 -13.48 6.05
N LYS A 62 23.99 -13.53 6.03
CA LYS A 62 23.20 -14.66 6.50
C LYS A 62 21.92 -14.82 5.70
N MET A 63 21.56 -16.07 5.44
CA MET A 63 20.24 -16.46 4.98
C MET A 63 19.70 -17.56 5.89
N VAL A 64 18.40 -17.52 6.14
CA VAL A 64 17.65 -18.61 6.78
C VAL A 64 16.81 -19.30 5.72
N THR A 65 16.83 -20.63 5.71
CA THR A 65 15.90 -21.42 4.88
C THR A 65 14.96 -22.22 5.76
N GLU A 66 13.71 -22.29 5.32
CA GLU A 66 12.65 -23.00 6.03
C GLU A 66 11.85 -23.82 5.02
N LYS A 67 11.19 -24.90 5.47
CA LYS A 67 10.28 -25.65 4.60
C LYS A 67 9.10 -24.75 4.24
N ALA A 68 8.85 -24.55 2.96
CA ALA A 68 7.76 -23.71 2.49
C ALA A 68 6.41 -24.24 3.00
N GLN A 69 5.59 -23.37 3.59
CA GLN A 69 4.25 -23.71 4.08
C GLN A 69 3.19 -23.31 3.06
N VAL A 70 3.26 -23.90 1.86
CA VAL A 70 2.30 -23.59 0.80
C VAL A 70 1.25 -24.69 0.67
N GLU A 71 0.00 -24.33 0.94
CA GLU A 71 -1.17 -25.18 0.77
C GLU A 71 -1.23 -25.72 -0.67
N ASN A 72 -1.50 -27.02 -0.81
CA ASN A 72 -1.55 -27.73 -2.10
C ASN A 72 -0.26 -27.71 -2.92
N SER A 73 0.90 -27.40 -2.31
CA SER A 73 2.18 -27.53 -2.99
C SER A 73 2.44 -28.99 -3.39
N ILE A 74 2.90 -29.16 -4.63
CA ILE A 74 3.04 -30.47 -5.27
C ILE A 74 4.30 -31.21 -4.77
N THR A 75 5.19 -30.53 -4.03
CA THR A 75 6.46 -31.10 -3.60
C THR A 75 6.90 -30.57 -2.23
N ASP A 76 7.40 -31.46 -1.37
CA ASP A 76 8.12 -31.12 -0.14
C ASP A 76 9.50 -30.46 -0.40
N ALA A 77 9.84 -30.19 -1.66
CA ALA A 77 11.16 -29.74 -2.09
C ALA A 77 11.34 -28.21 -2.02
N PHE A 78 10.26 -27.44 -1.95
CA PHE A 78 10.34 -25.98 -1.89
C PHE A 78 10.81 -25.46 -0.53
N LYS A 79 11.63 -24.42 -0.58
CA LYS A 79 12.15 -23.71 0.59
C LYS A 79 11.84 -22.22 0.50
N GLU A 80 11.41 -21.66 1.63
CA GLU A 80 11.38 -20.22 1.81
C GLU A 80 12.79 -19.72 2.10
N LEU A 81 13.15 -18.60 1.48
CA LEU A 81 14.42 -17.90 1.72
C LEU A 81 14.13 -16.63 2.50
N LYS A 82 14.76 -16.49 3.68
CA LYS A 82 14.61 -15.33 4.55
C LYS A 82 15.95 -14.65 4.77
N PHE A 83 15.98 -13.34 4.57
CA PHE A 83 17.14 -12.45 4.72
C PHE A 83 16.82 -11.41 5.80
N THR A 84 17.84 -10.72 6.33
CA THR A 84 17.63 -9.81 7.45
C THR A 84 16.93 -8.53 7.02
N GLN A 85 17.31 -7.97 5.86
CA GLN A 85 16.78 -6.71 5.34
C GLN A 85 16.23 -6.79 3.92
N LEU A 86 16.40 -7.93 3.24
CA LEU A 86 15.90 -8.13 1.89
C LEU A 86 14.53 -8.80 1.90
N LYS A 87 13.66 -8.31 1.03
CA LYS A 87 12.35 -8.92 0.78
C LYS A 87 12.50 -10.00 -0.28
N SER A 88 11.57 -10.95 -0.28
CA SER A 88 11.48 -11.94 -1.36
C SER A 88 10.57 -11.42 -2.46
N SER A 89 10.97 -11.62 -3.71
CA SER A 89 10.18 -11.25 -4.88
C SER A 89 8.82 -11.92 -4.85
N ASN A 90 7.82 -11.22 -5.38
CA ASN A 90 6.41 -11.64 -5.34
C ASN A 90 5.77 -11.75 -6.73
N ASN A 91 6.60 -11.89 -7.78
CA ASN A 91 6.13 -12.16 -9.15
C ASN A 91 5.47 -13.55 -9.19
N VAL A 92 4.15 -13.59 -9.32
CA VAL A 92 3.34 -14.81 -9.15
C VAL A 92 3.88 -15.97 -10.01
N GLY A 93 4.08 -17.12 -9.37
CA GLY A 93 4.56 -18.36 -9.96
C GLY A 93 6.08 -18.45 -10.15
N SER A 94 6.80 -17.33 -10.14
CA SER A 94 8.27 -17.31 -10.28
C SER A 94 8.96 -17.66 -8.96
N PRO A 95 10.22 -18.15 -8.98
CA PRO A 95 11.02 -18.33 -7.76
C PRO A 95 11.08 -17.06 -6.90
N ALA A 96 10.68 -17.16 -5.64
CA ALA A 96 10.78 -16.06 -4.67
C ALA A 96 12.24 -15.92 -4.21
N ILE A 97 12.92 -14.90 -4.71
CA ILE A 97 14.34 -14.61 -4.49
C ILE A 97 14.51 -13.23 -3.82
N PRO A 98 15.58 -13.01 -3.04
CA PRO A 98 15.81 -11.72 -2.39
C PRO A 98 15.93 -10.60 -3.42
N TYR A 99 15.39 -9.43 -3.10
CA TYR A 99 15.54 -8.22 -3.90
C TYR A 99 15.67 -6.97 -3.03
N TYR A 100 16.19 -5.92 -3.66
CA TYR A 100 16.11 -4.53 -3.21
C TYR A 100 15.63 -3.68 -4.39
N SER A 101 14.85 -2.64 -4.13
CA SER A 101 14.33 -1.76 -5.18
C SER A 101 14.53 -0.29 -4.81
N ILE A 102 14.72 0.51 -5.85
CA ILE A 102 14.92 1.96 -5.78
C ILE A 102 14.15 2.62 -6.92
N ILE A 103 13.46 3.74 -6.63
CA ILE A 103 12.80 4.55 -7.66
C ILE A 103 13.74 5.67 -8.08
N VAL A 104 13.92 5.80 -9.39
CA VAL A 104 14.84 6.75 -10.01
C VAL A 104 14.09 7.58 -11.04
N GLU A 105 14.55 8.81 -11.26
CA GLU A 105 14.07 9.61 -12.38
C GLU A 105 14.71 9.19 -13.69
N GLY A 106 13.89 8.82 -14.66
CA GLY A 106 14.33 8.42 -15.98
C GLY A 106 13.40 7.39 -16.60
N THR A 107 13.42 7.30 -17.93
CA THR A 107 12.79 6.19 -18.64
C THR A 107 13.76 5.01 -18.72
N PRO A 108 13.28 3.76 -18.88
CA PRO A 108 14.17 2.60 -19.02
C PRO A 108 15.19 2.73 -20.15
N ALA A 109 14.89 3.50 -21.20
CA ALA A 109 15.79 3.73 -22.33
C ALA A 109 17.01 4.61 -21.98
N ASN A 110 16.88 5.47 -20.97
CA ASN A 110 17.92 6.40 -20.55
C ASN A 110 18.73 5.87 -19.35
N LEU A 111 18.24 4.82 -18.70
CA LEU A 111 18.88 4.22 -17.53
C LEU A 111 19.82 3.09 -17.93
N ARG A 112 20.97 3.04 -17.27
CA ARG A 112 21.94 1.96 -17.40
C ARG A 112 22.24 1.38 -16.03
N VAL A 113 22.24 0.05 -15.93
CA VAL A 113 22.64 -0.66 -14.72
C VAL A 113 23.87 -1.50 -15.03
N ASP A 114 25.00 -1.11 -14.47
CA ASP A 114 26.22 -1.92 -14.47
C ASP A 114 26.36 -2.59 -13.09
N TYR A 115 27.02 -3.74 -13.02
CA TYR A 115 27.22 -4.44 -11.75
C TYR A 115 28.60 -5.09 -11.68
N GLN A 116 29.18 -5.12 -10.48
CA GLN A 116 30.42 -5.80 -10.17
C GLN A 116 30.14 -6.80 -9.06
N MET A 117 30.38 -8.08 -9.35
CA MET A 117 30.13 -9.17 -8.40
C MET A 117 31.44 -9.79 -7.96
N GLU A 118 31.54 -10.11 -6.68
CA GLU A 118 32.61 -10.94 -6.18
C GLU A 118 32.27 -12.44 -6.32
N LYS A 119 32.89 -13.28 -5.48
CA LYS A 119 32.69 -14.71 -5.49
C LYS A 119 31.28 -15.07 -5.00
N SER A 120 30.54 -15.79 -5.84
CA SER A 120 29.26 -16.35 -5.46
C SER A 120 29.39 -17.54 -4.50
N LYS A 121 28.30 -17.81 -3.79
CA LYS A 121 28.07 -19.03 -3.02
C LYS A 121 26.87 -19.77 -3.59
N ARG A 122 27.13 -20.95 -4.17
CA ARG A 122 26.09 -21.84 -4.70
C ARG A 122 25.65 -22.85 -3.65
N ILE A 123 24.34 -22.99 -3.47
CA ILE A 123 23.71 -23.89 -2.50
C ILE A 123 22.89 -24.91 -3.29
N MET A 124 23.39 -26.14 -3.36
CA MET A 124 22.78 -27.23 -4.14
C MET A 124 21.51 -27.77 -3.47
N ASN A 125 20.59 -28.30 -4.28
CA ASN A 125 19.31 -28.86 -3.84
C ASN A 125 18.42 -27.87 -3.07
N LEU A 126 18.54 -26.58 -3.39
CA LEU A 126 17.73 -25.52 -2.82
C LEU A 126 16.83 -24.97 -3.93
N ILE A 127 15.53 -25.25 -3.82
CA ILE A 127 14.52 -24.79 -4.77
C ILE A 127 13.66 -23.74 -4.05
N PRO A 128 13.76 -22.45 -4.42
CA PRO A 128 12.93 -21.41 -3.83
C PRO A 128 11.45 -21.73 -4.06
N VAL A 129 10.61 -21.43 -3.08
CA VAL A 129 9.17 -21.50 -3.24
C VAL A 129 8.70 -20.52 -4.34
N PRO A 130 7.73 -20.89 -5.18
CA PRO A 130 7.15 -19.93 -6.12
C PRO A 130 6.40 -18.87 -5.34
N ALA A 131 6.54 -17.61 -5.71
CA ALA A 131 5.69 -16.55 -5.18
C ALA A 131 4.23 -16.89 -5.47
N GLN A 132 3.38 -16.85 -4.46
CA GLN A 132 1.97 -17.22 -4.59
C GLN A 132 1.11 -15.99 -4.88
N PRO A 133 0.00 -16.14 -5.63
CA PRO A 133 -0.98 -15.08 -5.76
C PRO A 133 -1.54 -14.73 -4.37
N GLU A 134 -1.73 -13.44 -4.15
CA GLU A 134 -2.26 -12.93 -2.89
C GLU A 134 -3.69 -13.43 -2.64
N LYS A 135 -3.98 -13.83 -1.40
CA LYS A 135 -5.35 -14.10 -0.97
C LYS A 135 -6.20 -12.84 -1.10
N TRP A 136 -7.49 -12.99 -1.32
CA TRP A 136 -8.43 -11.89 -1.30
C TRP A 136 -8.87 -11.59 0.13
N ARG A 137 -9.03 -10.31 0.47
CA ARG A 137 -9.58 -9.85 1.75
C ARG A 137 -11.12 -9.98 1.85
N CYS A 138 -11.79 -10.74 0.99
CA CYS A 138 -13.24 -10.95 1.08
C CYS A 138 -13.54 -12.17 1.96
N VAL A 139 -14.70 -12.15 2.63
CA VAL A 139 -15.11 -13.23 3.55
C VAL A 139 -15.51 -14.50 2.79
N ASP A 140 -16.39 -14.35 1.78
CA ASP A 140 -17.02 -15.46 1.07
C ASP A 140 -16.71 -15.41 -0.43
N CYS A 141 -15.43 -15.50 -0.78
CA CYS A 141 -14.97 -15.48 -2.17
C CYS A 141 -14.01 -16.61 -2.48
N GLU A 142 -13.96 -16.99 -3.76
CA GLU A 142 -13.01 -17.96 -4.25
C GLU A 142 -11.59 -17.41 -4.12
N GLN A 143 -10.76 -18.11 -3.32
CA GLN A 143 -9.37 -17.74 -3.10
C GLN A 143 -8.50 -18.24 -4.25
N PRO A 144 -7.45 -17.48 -4.65
CA PRO A 144 -6.55 -17.92 -5.71
C PRO A 144 -5.89 -19.26 -5.39
N SER A 145 -5.76 -20.11 -6.40
CA SER A 145 -5.10 -21.41 -6.29
C SER A 145 -3.57 -21.28 -6.39
N PHE A 146 -2.86 -22.34 -5.96
CA PHE A 146 -1.40 -22.42 -6.10
C PHE A 146 -0.94 -22.12 -7.52
N ALA A 147 0.07 -21.26 -7.65
CA ALA A 147 0.66 -20.90 -8.94
C ALA A 147 2.14 -21.28 -8.99
N ILE A 148 2.55 -21.82 -10.14
CA ILE A 148 3.95 -22.07 -10.50
C ILE A 148 4.15 -21.79 -11.98
N ASP A 149 5.17 -21.01 -12.31
CA ASP A 149 5.62 -20.81 -13.67
C ASP A 149 6.67 -21.88 -14.01
N LEU A 150 6.24 -22.91 -14.75
CA LEU A 150 7.11 -24.04 -15.09
C LEU A 150 8.29 -23.63 -15.98
N ASP A 151 8.18 -22.56 -16.76
CA ASP A 151 9.27 -22.11 -17.61
C ASP A 151 10.38 -21.49 -16.76
N SER A 152 10.04 -20.61 -15.80
CA SER A 152 11.00 -20.07 -14.81
C SER A 152 11.73 -21.15 -14.01
N TYR A 153 11.07 -22.28 -13.70
CA TYR A 153 11.69 -23.39 -12.97
C TYR A 153 12.44 -24.40 -13.83
N ARG A 154 12.22 -24.40 -15.15
CA ARG A 154 12.88 -25.28 -16.11
C ARG A 154 14.12 -24.64 -16.70
N ASP A 155 13.98 -23.41 -17.18
CA ASP A 155 15.02 -22.73 -17.96
C ASP A 155 15.87 -21.83 -17.05
N GLY A 156 15.29 -21.33 -15.96
CA GLY A 156 15.89 -20.28 -15.14
C GLY A 156 15.86 -18.92 -15.84
N GLU A 157 15.83 -17.84 -15.07
CA GLU A 157 16.09 -16.50 -15.58
C GLU A 157 17.29 -15.92 -14.82
N GLU A 158 18.46 -15.92 -15.44
CA GLU A 158 19.62 -15.17 -14.90
C GLU A 158 19.37 -13.68 -15.11
N ARG A 159 18.78 -13.02 -14.12
CA ARG A 159 18.44 -11.61 -14.17
C ARG A 159 18.83 -10.91 -12.88
N PHE A 160 19.90 -10.11 -12.94
CA PHE A 160 20.40 -9.33 -11.81
C PHE A 160 19.61 -8.05 -11.55
N TYR A 161 18.84 -7.57 -12.53
CA TYR A 161 18.00 -6.39 -12.35
C TYR A 161 16.79 -6.34 -13.28
N THR A 162 15.74 -5.60 -12.90
CA THR A 162 14.64 -5.17 -13.77
C THR A 162 14.50 -3.66 -13.77
N LEU A 163 13.94 -3.12 -14.86
CA LEU A 163 13.55 -1.72 -15.00
C LEU A 163 12.04 -1.66 -15.25
N ASP A 164 11.28 -1.24 -14.24
CA ASP A 164 9.83 -1.16 -14.29
C ASP A 164 9.41 0.31 -14.42
N TYR A 165 8.91 0.71 -15.59
CA TYR A 165 8.41 2.08 -15.80
C TYR A 165 7.05 2.24 -15.14
N LEU A 166 6.94 3.21 -14.22
CA LEU A 166 5.70 3.51 -13.52
C LEU A 166 4.81 4.48 -14.32
N GLY A 167 5.44 5.40 -15.04
CA GLY A 167 4.78 6.49 -15.74
C GLY A 167 5.43 7.83 -15.47
N ASP A 168 4.72 8.89 -15.83
CA ASP A 168 5.16 10.27 -15.69
C ASP A 168 4.34 10.95 -14.59
N PHE A 169 5.02 11.49 -13.57
CA PHE A 169 4.36 12.39 -12.63
C PHE A 169 4.64 13.84 -13.02
N ARG A 170 3.71 14.47 -13.72
CA ARG A 170 3.83 15.85 -14.20
C ARG A 170 5.08 16.08 -15.07
N GLY A 171 5.33 15.11 -15.96
CA GLY A 171 6.50 15.10 -16.85
C GLY A 171 7.80 14.62 -16.20
N ILE A 172 7.75 14.15 -14.94
CA ILE A 172 8.86 13.48 -14.28
C ILE A 172 8.74 11.97 -14.52
N PRO A 173 9.59 11.36 -15.35
CA PRO A 173 9.53 9.92 -15.62
C PRO A 173 10.05 9.13 -14.42
N LEU A 174 9.26 8.20 -13.91
CA LEU A 174 9.62 7.39 -12.74
C LEU A 174 9.80 5.93 -13.13
N THR A 175 10.99 5.39 -12.87
CA THR A 175 11.32 3.97 -13.08
C THR A 175 11.77 3.35 -11.77
N ARG A 176 11.23 2.18 -11.43
CA ARG A 176 11.81 1.33 -10.37
C ARG A 176 12.89 0.45 -10.95
N VAL A 177 14.06 0.50 -10.34
CA VAL A 177 15.14 -0.44 -10.56
C VAL A 177 15.08 -1.48 -9.45
N THR A 178 14.84 -2.74 -9.81
CA THR A 178 14.87 -3.87 -8.87
C THR A 178 16.18 -4.61 -9.06
N LEU A 179 16.88 -4.93 -7.97
CA LEU A 179 18.21 -5.53 -7.95
C LEU A 179 18.16 -6.88 -7.22
N TYR A 180 18.78 -7.90 -7.79
CA TYR A 180 18.73 -9.28 -7.31
C TYR A 180 20.15 -9.79 -6.98
N PRO A 181 20.51 -9.90 -5.69
CA PRO A 181 21.81 -10.43 -5.27
C PRO A 181 21.84 -11.97 -5.24
N ALA A 182 20.76 -12.64 -5.67
CA ALA A 182 20.72 -14.09 -5.79
C ALA A 182 19.93 -14.53 -7.02
N GLN A 183 20.24 -15.71 -7.54
CA GLN A 183 19.62 -16.32 -8.72
C GLN A 183 19.22 -17.77 -8.41
N TYR A 184 18.13 -18.23 -9.02
CA TYR A 184 17.79 -19.66 -9.05
C TYR A 184 18.36 -20.29 -10.32
N ILE A 185 19.23 -21.29 -10.14
CA ILE A 185 19.88 -22.04 -11.21
C ILE A 185 19.12 -23.34 -11.42
N ALA A 186 18.26 -23.36 -12.45
CA ALA A 186 17.33 -24.46 -12.71
C ALA A 186 18.01 -25.80 -13.01
N GLU A 187 19.07 -25.79 -13.84
CA GLU A 187 19.84 -26.99 -14.21
C GLU A 187 20.39 -27.73 -12.97
N ASP A 188 20.90 -26.97 -12.01
CA ASP A 188 21.54 -27.48 -10.79
C ASP A 188 20.58 -27.64 -9.61
N ARG A 189 19.33 -27.16 -9.74
CA ARG A 189 18.38 -27.00 -8.63
C ARG A 189 19.04 -26.33 -7.43
N ALA A 190 19.69 -25.21 -7.69
CA ALA A 190 20.51 -24.50 -6.73
C ALA A 190 20.13 -23.02 -6.65
N VAL A 191 20.39 -22.42 -5.50
CA VAL A 191 20.40 -20.96 -5.37
C VAL A 191 21.85 -20.49 -5.36
N GLU A 192 22.17 -19.58 -6.26
CA GLU A 192 23.45 -18.89 -6.28
C GLU A 192 23.29 -17.50 -5.69
N ILE A 193 24.06 -17.20 -4.65
CA ILE A 193 23.97 -15.92 -3.93
C ILE A 193 25.30 -15.21 -4.07
N TYR A 194 25.26 -13.91 -4.28
CA TYR A 194 26.40 -13.01 -4.37
C TYR A 194 26.45 -12.21 -3.06
N PRO A 195 27.31 -12.63 -2.10
CA PRO A 195 27.34 -11.99 -0.79
C PRO A 195 27.82 -10.53 -0.86
N GLU A 196 28.67 -10.25 -1.85
CA GLU A 196 29.20 -8.93 -2.17
C GLU A 196 28.94 -8.69 -3.67
N ILE A 197 28.03 -7.76 -3.96
CA ILE A 197 27.70 -7.31 -5.31
C ILE A 197 27.32 -5.83 -5.27
N ASP A 198 27.96 -5.06 -6.14
CA ASP A 198 27.77 -3.62 -6.24
C ASP A 198 27.04 -3.32 -7.56
N PHE A 199 25.95 -2.57 -7.47
CA PHE A 199 25.20 -2.10 -8.63
C PHE A 199 25.40 -0.61 -8.80
N LYS A 200 25.66 -0.20 -10.04
CA LYS A 200 25.79 1.19 -10.45
C LYS A 200 24.67 1.53 -11.43
N ILE A 201 23.77 2.41 -11.01
CA ILE A 201 22.67 2.94 -11.83
C ILE A 201 23.12 4.30 -12.36
N SER A 202 23.24 4.44 -13.67
CA SER A 202 23.67 5.67 -14.36
C SER A 202 22.57 6.21 -15.27
N GLY A 203 22.59 7.52 -15.54
CA GLY A 203 21.58 8.20 -16.37
C GLY A 203 20.33 8.60 -15.60
N ALA A 204 20.35 8.45 -14.27
CA ALA A 204 19.40 9.05 -13.36
C ALA A 204 19.78 10.51 -13.13
N ILE A 205 18.83 11.43 -13.16
CA ILE A 205 19.12 12.88 -13.01
C ILE A 205 19.59 13.17 -11.56
N GLU A 206 20.78 13.77 -11.42
CA GLU A 206 21.53 14.19 -10.22
C GLU A 206 20.98 13.71 -8.87
N GLY A 207 21.57 12.63 -8.33
CA GLY A 207 21.68 12.34 -6.89
C GLY A 207 20.38 12.14 -6.08
N LYS A 208 19.21 12.13 -6.71
CA LYS A 208 17.90 12.06 -6.05
C LYS A 208 17.18 10.77 -6.42
N PHE A 209 17.07 9.89 -5.44
CA PHE A 209 16.37 8.63 -5.59
C PHE A 209 15.24 8.61 -4.58
N TYR A 210 14.04 8.33 -5.08
CA TYR A 210 12.81 8.68 -4.39
C TYR A 210 12.30 7.57 -3.47
N THR A 211 13.12 6.52 -3.24
CA THR A 211 12.81 5.34 -2.42
C THR A 211 12.22 5.71 -1.07
N ASP A 212 12.81 6.73 -0.43
CA ASP A 212 12.45 7.17 0.92
C ASP A 212 12.13 8.67 1.00
N ASN A 213 12.15 9.40 -0.13
CA ASN A 213 11.84 10.83 -0.16
C ASN A 213 11.01 11.19 -1.39
N VAL A 214 9.71 11.04 -1.26
CA VAL A 214 8.74 11.44 -2.30
C VAL A 214 8.52 12.94 -2.33
N GLU A 215 8.90 13.68 -1.27
CA GLU A 215 8.79 15.14 -1.24
C GLU A 215 9.64 15.78 -2.35
N GLN A 216 10.82 15.23 -2.65
CA GLN A 216 11.66 15.68 -3.75
C GLN A 216 10.99 15.53 -5.13
N ILE A 217 10.13 14.53 -5.32
CA ILE A 217 9.31 14.42 -6.55
C ILE A 217 8.37 15.64 -6.62
N TYR A 218 7.71 15.96 -5.51
CA TYR A 218 6.73 17.05 -5.44
C TYR A 218 7.35 18.44 -5.60
N GLU A 219 8.53 18.67 -5.03
CA GLU A 219 9.28 19.93 -5.20
C GLU A 219 9.62 20.19 -6.67
N ARG A 220 9.91 19.13 -7.44
CA ARG A 220 10.27 19.21 -8.85
C ARG A 220 9.06 19.28 -9.78
N ALA A 221 7.92 18.74 -9.37
CA ALA A 221 6.73 18.60 -10.21
C ALA A 221 5.98 19.91 -10.50
N GLU A 222 6.57 21.08 -10.17
CA GLU A 222 6.00 22.42 -10.36
C GLU A 222 4.51 22.47 -9.95
N LEU A 223 4.23 22.03 -8.72
CA LEU A 223 2.89 22.03 -8.17
C LEU A 223 2.37 23.47 -8.03
N ASN A 224 1.09 23.66 -8.30
CA ASN A 224 0.40 24.94 -8.16
C ASN A 224 -0.88 24.80 -7.32
N ASN A 225 -1.47 25.92 -6.93
CA ASN A 225 -2.71 25.93 -6.15
C ASN A 225 -3.98 25.99 -7.02
N ARG A 226 -3.91 25.67 -8.32
CA ARG A 226 -5.10 25.63 -9.16
C ARG A 226 -5.86 24.32 -8.93
N TYR A 227 -7.18 24.45 -8.88
CA TYR A 227 -8.09 23.40 -8.46
C TYR A 227 -9.26 23.31 -9.44
N LEU A 228 -9.37 22.19 -10.13
CA LEU A 228 -10.48 21.91 -11.04
C LEU A 228 -11.61 21.12 -10.34
N ILE A 229 -12.83 21.65 -10.34
CA ILE A 229 -14.02 20.95 -9.88
C ILE A 229 -14.91 20.66 -11.08
N ILE A 230 -15.33 19.40 -11.25
CA ILE A 230 -16.31 19.01 -12.27
C ILE A 230 -17.53 18.41 -11.58
N ALA A 231 -18.70 18.98 -11.86
CA ALA A 231 -19.96 18.60 -11.22
C ALA A 231 -21.14 18.68 -12.21
N PRO A 232 -22.20 17.87 -12.08
CA PRO A 232 -23.48 18.11 -12.75
C PRO A 232 -23.94 19.55 -12.52
N GLN A 233 -24.55 20.17 -13.53
CA GLN A 233 -24.98 21.57 -13.48
C GLN A 233 -25.85 21.89 -12.26
N GLU A 234 -26.70 20.95 -11.85
CA GLU A 234 -27.57 21.03 -10.68
C GLU A 234 -26.83 21.15 -9.34
N TYR A 235 -25.56 20.72 -9.26
CA TYR A 235 -24.76 20.72 -8.04
C TYR A 235 -23.84 21.95 -7.91
N ILE A 236 -23.61 22.69 -8.99
CA ILE A 236 -22.66 23.82 -9.00
C ILE A 236 -22.99 24.87 -7.94
N ALA A 237 -24.27 25.24 -7.80
CA ALA A 237 -24.67 26.25 -6.83
C ALA A 237 -24.41 25.82 -5.38
N ALA A 238 -24.52 24.53 -5.08
CA ALA A 238 -24.27 23.98 -3.74
C ALA A 238 -22.79 23.96 -3.36
N LEU A 239 -21.88 24.14 -4.33
CA LEU A 239 -20.44 24.18 -4.11
C LEU A 239 -19.91 25.58 -3.75
N ALA A 240 -20.77 26.61 -3.74
CA ALA A 240 -20.34 28.00 -3.53
C ALA A 240 -19.56 28.19 -2.23
N GLU A 241 -19.97 27.56 -1.13
CA GLU A 241 -19.26 27.62 0.16
C GLU A 241 -17.90 26.94 0.09
N PHE A 242 -17.80 25.79 -0.57
CA PHE A 242 -16.54 25.07 -0.76
C PHE A 242 -15.55 25.88 -1.61
N VAL A 243 -16.02 26.48 -2.71
CA VAL A 243 -15.22 27.33 -3.58
C VAL A 243 -14.68 28.54 -2.82
N ALA A 244 -15.54 29.23 -2.06
CA ALA A 244 -15.14 30.38 -1.24
C ALA A 244 -14.12 29.98 -0.17
N TRP A 245 -14.31 28.83 0.45
CA TRP A 245 -13.40 28.28 1.46
C TRP A 245 -12.03 27.92 0.90
N LYS A 246 -11.97 27.26 -0.25
CA LYS A 246 -10.69 26.94 -0.92
C LYS A 246 -10.00 28.19 -1.44
N SER A 247 -10.76 29.15 -1.97
CA SER A 247 -10.23 30.45 -2.38
C SER A 247 -9.61 31.21 -1.20
N SER A 248 -10.24 31.19 -0.01
CA SER A 248 -9.68 31.83 1.19
C SER A 248 -8.40 31.15 1.71
N ARG A 249 -8.16 29.91 1.28
CA ARG A 249 -6.92 29.14 1.52
C ARG A 249 -5.88 29.24 0.42
N GLY A 250 -6.10 30.12 -0.55
CA GLY A 250 -5.12 30.40 -1.61
C GLY A 250 -5.19 29.44 -2.79
N PHE A 251 -6.28 28.69 -2.95
CA PHE A 251 -6.55 27.94 -4.19
C PHE A 251 -7.22 28.84 -5.24
N GLU A 252 -6.83 28.67 -6.50
CA GLU A 252 -7.53 29.21 -7.66
C GLU A 252 -8.51 28.14 -8.15
N VAL A 253 -9.80 28.32 -7.90
CA VAL A 253 -10.81 27.27 -8.08
C VAL A 253 -11.65 27.51 -9.33
N ASP A 254 -11.57 26.57 -10.26
CA ASP A 254 -12.43 26.52 -11.45
C ASP A 254 -13.54 25.49 -11.27
N VAL A 255 -14.80 25.90 -11.43
CA VAL A 255 -15.95 24.99 -11.40
C VAL A 255 -16.53 24.85 -12.80
N ILE A 256 -16.51 23.64 -13.32
CA ILE A 256 -16.95 23.30 -14.67
C ILE A 256 -18.15 22.36 -14.58
N SER A 257 -19.19 22.61 -15.37
CA SER A 257 -20.32 21.68 -15.44
C SER A 257 -19.96 20.43 -16.22
N LEU A 258 -20.41 19.28 -15.76
CA LEU A 258 -20.26 17.99 -16.43
C LEU A 258 -20.77 18.08 -17.89
N GLU A 259 -21.87 18.80 -18.10
CA GLU A 259 -22.48 19.04 -19.40
C GLU A 259 -21.55 19.85 -20.31
N SER A 260 -20.85 20.87 -19.79
CA SER A 260 -19.86 21.64 -20.56
C SER A 260 -18.59 20.85 -20.85
N ALA A 261 -18.22 19.90 -19.97
CA ALA A 261 -17.13 18.94 -20.19
C ALA A 261 -17.54 17.76 -21.11
N GLY A 262 -18.77 17.76 -21.63
CA GLY A 262 -19.27 16.81 -22.62
C GLY A 262 -20.00 15.58 -22.07
N GLY A 263 -20.16 15.46 -20.74
CA GLY A 263 -21.10 14.55 -20.09
C GLY A 263 -20.80 13.04 -20.14
N THR A 264 -19.77 12.61 -20.85
CA THR A 264 -19.35 11.20 -20.96
C THR A 264 -17.94 11.02 -20.42
N PHE A 265 -17.57 9.82 -19.98
CA PHE A 265 -16.21 9.53 -19.49
C PHE A 265 -15.13 10.01 -20.48
N ALA A 266 -15.25 9.61 -21.76
CA ALA A 266 -14.27 9.96 -22.78
C ALA A 266 -14.18 11.49 -23.03
N ALA A 267 -15.32 12.19 -23.05
CA ALA A 267 -15.34 13.64 -23.24
C ALA A 267 -14.76 14.38 -22.03
N VAL A 268 -15.13 13.98 -20.82
CA VAL A 268 -14.62 14.56 -19.57
C VAL A 268 -13.12 14.32 -19.44
N LYS A 269 -12.63 13.09 -19.69
CA LYS A 269 -11.18 12.80 -19.72
C LYS A 269 -10.44 13.68 -20.73
N SER A 270 -11.00 13.83 -21.93
CA SER A 270 -10.40 14.69 -22.97
C SER A 270 -10.39 16.17 -22.56
N TYR A 271 -11.46 16.64 -21.91
CA TYR A 271 -11.54 18.00 -21.38
C TYR A 271 -10.50 18.26 -20.28
N ILE A 272 -10.38 17.35 -19.31
CA ILE A 272 -9.41 17.43 -18.22
C ILE A 272 -7.98 17.47 -18.79
N ARG A 273 -7.66 16.57 -19.73
CA ARG A 273 -6.36 16.52 -20.40
C ARG A 273 -6.03 17.83 -21.13
N ALA A 274 -6.94 18.33 -21.96
CA ALA A 274 -6.72 19.58 -22.70
C ALA A 274 -6.48 20.78 -21.75
N ARG A 275 -7.18 20.80 -20.61
CA ARG A 275 -6.99 21.86 -19.60
C ARG A 275 -5.67 21.72 -18.85
N TYR A 276 -5.24 20.48 -18.59
CA TYR A 276 -3.97 20.17 -17.94
C TYR A 276 -2.77 20.56 -18.82
N GLU A 277 -2.81 20.24 -20.11
CA GLU A 277 -1.74 20.51 -21.09
C GLU A 277 -1.54 22.00 -21.39
N ALA A 278 -2.57 22.83 -21.16
CA ALA A 278 -2.53 24.26 -21.37
C ALA A 278 -1.91 25.00 -20.15
N PRO A 279 -0.74 25.67 -20.28
CA PRO A 279 -0.04 26.30 -19.14
C PRO A 279 -0.89 27.31 -18.34
N GLU A 280 -1.79 28.00 -19.00
CA GLU A 280 -2.70 28.98 -18.40
C GLU A 280 -3.83 28.37 -17.58
N THR A 281 -4.18 27.10 -17.82
CA THR A 281 -5.25 26.39 -17.10
C THR A 281 -4.80 25.13 -16.39
N ASN A 282 -3.50 24.80 -16.41
CA ASN A 282 -2.98 23.61 -15.73
C ASN A 282 -3.32 23.63 -14.23
N PHE A 283 -3.44 22.47 -13.60
CA PHE A 283 -3.85 22.36 -12.20
C PHE A 283 -3.14 21.20 -11.52
N SER A 284 -3.04 21.26 -10.20
CA SER A 284 -2.48 20.17 -9.38
C SER A 284 -3.54 19.42 -8.58
N TYR A 285 -4.74 19.98 -8.44
CA TYR A 285 -5.83 19.38 -7.67
C TYR A 285 -7.11 19.26 -8.50
N ALA A 286 -7.85 18.17 -8.34
CA ALA A 286 -9.14 18.00 -8.96
C ALA A 286 -10.16 17.27 -8.08
N LEU A 287 -11.43 17.67 -8.19
CA LEU A 287 -12.53 17.07 -7.45
C LEU A 287 -13.68 16.74 -8.39
N LEU A 288 -14.02 15.46 -8.45
CA LEU A 288 -15.23 14.99 -9.11
C LEU A 288 -16.39 15.09 -8.13
N VAL A 289 -17.51 15.68 -8.54
CA VAL A 289 -18.70 15.81 -7.67
C VAL A 289 -19.83 15.00 -8.28
N GLY A 290 -20.14 13.87 -7.66
CA GLY A 290 -21.22 12.99 -8.08
C GLY A 290 -20.96 11.53 -7.73
N HIS A 291 -22.00 10.75 -7.94
CA HIS A 291 -22.08 9.31 -7.78
C HIS A 291 -22.14 8.65 -9.18
N GLU A 292 -21.87 7.35 -9.33
CA GLU A 292 -21.92 6.67 -10.66
C GLU A 292 -23.27 6.78 -11.41
N GLY A 293 -24.32 7.24 -10.73
CA GLY A 293 -25.66 7.40 -11.32
C GLY A 293 -25.89 8.78 -11.94
N ASN A 294 -25.05 9.77 -11.63
CA ASN A 294 -25.16 11.16 -12.09
C ASN A 294 -23.82 11.73 -12.59
N PHE A 295 -22.72 10.99 -12.46
CA PHE A 295 -21.41 11.31 -13.00
C PHE A 295 -20.85 10.06 -13.72
N PRO A 296 -20.29 10.19 -14.94
CA PRO A 296 -19.76 9.04 -15.66
C PRO A 296 -18.59 8.37 -14.92
N THR A 297 -18.66 7.04 -14.79
CA THR A 297 -17.60 6.23 -14.16
C THR A 297 -17.01 5.31 -15.21
N GLU A 298 -15.68 5.20 -15.24
CA GLU A 298 -15.02 4.16 -16.03
C GLU A 298 -15.08 2.82 -15.30
N TYR A 299 -15.24 1.75 -16.05
CA TYR A 299 -15.08 0.40 -15.52
C TYR A 299 -13.92 -0.28 -16.23
N VAL A 300 -12.88 -0.60 -15.47
CA VAL A 300 -11.67 -1.27 -15.96
C VAL A 300 -11.69 -2.75 -15.55
N TYR A 301 -10.98 -3.57 -16.33
CA TYR A 301 -10.76 -4.96 -15.99
C TYR A 301 -9.62 -5.08 -14.99
N THR A 302 -9.84 -5.80 -13.89
CA THR A 302 -8.82 -6.28 -12.95
C THR A 302 -8.99 -7.78 -12.73
N SER A 303 -7.98 -8.43 -12.17
CA SER A 303 -7.99 -9.85 -11.83
C SER A 303 -9.15 -10.24 -10.92
N SER A 304 -9.62 -9.32 -10.06
CA SER A 304 -10.75 -9.53 -9.16
C SER A 304 -12.11 -9.16 -9.72
N SER A 305 -12.18 -8.39 -10.82
CA SER A 305 -13.45 -7.98 -11.43
C SER A 305 -13.29 -7.47 -12.86
N SER A 306 -14.20 -7.86 -13.75
CA SER A 306 -14.30 -7.26 -15.09
C SER A 306 -14.95 -5.87 -15.11
N GLN A 307 -15.47 -5.39 -13.96
CA GLN A 307 -16.14 -4.11 -13.83
C GLN A 307 -15.70 -3.39 -12.54
N THR A 308 -14.42 -3.06 -12.49
CA THR A 308 -13.82 -2.25 -11.41
C THR A 308 -14.06 -0.77 -11.72
N PRO A 309 -14.91 -0.05 -10.95
CA PRO A 309 -15.05 1.37 -11.13
C PRO A 309 -13.72 2.05 -10.80
N SER A 310 -13.30 3.00 -11.63
CA SER A 310 -12.06 3.74 -11.45
C SER A 310 -12.21 5.23 -11.79
N ASP A 311 -11.61 6.08 -10.96
CA ASP A 311 -11.40 7.50 -11.27
C ASP A 311 -9.98 7.79 -11.81
N LEU A 312 -9.07 6.81 -11.80
CA LEU A 312 -7.65 6.98 -12.11
C LEU A 312 -7.41 7.62 -13.49
N HIS A 313 -8.03 7.06 -14.53
CA HIS A 313 -7.76 7.47 -15.90
C HIS A 313 -8.31 8.84 -16.28
N TYR A 314 -9.13 9.47 -15.43
CA TYR A 314 -9.42 10.90 -15.61
C TYR A 314 -8.15 11.75 -15.42
N PHE A 315 -7.17 11.27 -14.66
CA PHE A 315 -6.04 12.05 -14.16
C PHE A 315 -4.66 11.53 -14.58
N THR A 316 -4.61 10.44 -15.35
CA THR A 316 -3.40 9.96 -16.05
C THR A 316 -3.25 10.67 -17.40
N MET A 317 -2.24 11.52 -17.55
CA MET A 317 -2.03 12.35 -18.72
C MET A 317 -0.97 11.80 -19.69
N GLY A 318 -0.18 10.80 -19.29
CA GLY A 318 0.71 10.10 -20.18
C GLY A 318 0.00 9.19 -21.20
N ASP A 319 0.79 8.28 -21.77
CA ASP A 319 0.32 7.28 -22.73
C ASP A 319 -0.29 6.05 -22.03
N ALA A 320 -0.54 4.97 -22.77
CA ALA A 320 -1.13 3.74 -22.21
C ALA A 320 -0.22 2.98 -21.24
N THR A 321 1.05 3.39 -21.12
CA THR A 321 2.05 2.81 -20.21
C THR A 321 2.22 3.62 -18.92
N ASP A 322 1.60 4.81 -18.84
CA ASP A 322 1.56 5.64 -17.66
C ASP A 322 0.45 5.17 -16.71
N PHE A 323 0.81 4.93 -15.46
CA PHE A 323 -0.11 4.51 -14.40
C PHE A 323 -0.08 5.44 -13.19
N ILE A 324 0.60 6.58 -13.30
CA ILE A 324 0.63 7.60 -12.25
C ILE A 324 -0.40 8.68 -12.59
N PRO A 325 -1.19 9.14 -11.63
CA PRO A 325 -1.98 10.35 -11.84
C PRO A 325 -1.10 11.60 -11.75
N ASP A 326 -1.20 12.48 -12.75
CA ASP A 326 -0.51 13.79 -12.79
C ASP A 326 -1.15 14.87 -11.91
N VAL A 327 -2.29 14.54 -11.30
CA VAL A 327 -3.14 15.43 -10.53
C VAL A 327 -3.53 14.73 -9.24
N PHE A 328 -3.50 15.44 -8.11
CA PHE A 328 -4.07 14.95 -6.87
C PHE A 328 -5.59 15.03 -6.94
N TYR A 329 -6.29 13.90 -6.89
CA TYR A 329 -7.72 13.85 -7.13
C TYR A 329 -8.52 13.17 -6.02
N GLY A 330 -9.80 13.53 -5.94
CA GLY A 330 -10.78 12.86 -5.09
C GLY A 330 -12.20 13.04 -5.63
N ARG A 331 -13.16 12.49 -4.92
CA ARG A 331 -14.58 12.53 -5.28
C ARG A 331 -15.45 12.93 -4.09
N LEU A 332 -16.30 13.94 -4.25
CA LEU A 332 -17.49 14.07 -3.40
C LEU A 332 -18.53 13.08 -3.91
N VAL A 333 -18.65 11.95 -3.22
CA VAL A 333 -19.58 10.87 -3.60
C VAL A 333 -21.00 11.23 -3.20
N VAL A 334 -21.73 11.91 -4.09
CA VAL A 334 -23.02 12.54 -3.78
C VAL A 334 -24.13 12.10 -4.74
N GLY A 335 -25.28 11.72 -4.16
CA GLY A 335 -26.50 11.39 -4.91
C GLY A 335 -27.56 12.49 -4.87
N GLN A 336 -27.40 13.48 -3.98
CA GLN A 336 -28.35 14.56 -3.74
C GLN A 336 -27.66 15.79 -3.12
N LEU A 337 -28.33 16.95 -3.17
CA LEU A 337 -27.79 18.23 -2.66
C LEU A 337 -27.39 18.20 -1.18
N ALA A 338 -28.13 17.47 -0.35
CA ALA A 338 -27.83 17.37 1.09
C ALA A 338 -26.47 16.69 1.35
N ASP A 339 -26.05 15.76 0.50
CA ASP A 339 -24.77 15.07 0.64
C ASP A 339 -23.59 16.04 0.42
N ILE A 340 -23.74 16.99 -0.52
CA ILE A 340 -22.75 18.04 -0.78
C ILE A 340 -22.57 18.89 0.47
N SER A 341 -23.67 19.42 1.01
CA SER A 341 -23.63 20.23 2.23
C SER A 341 -22.99 19.48 3.40
N ASN A 342 -23.30 18.18 3.57
CA ASN A 342 -22.69 17.35 4.60
C ASN A 342 -21.17 17.23 4.41
N GLN A 343 -20.70 16.83 3.23
CA GLN A 343 -19.26 16.63 2.99
C GLN A 343 -18.48 17.95 3.04
N VAL A 344 -18.98 19.02 2.41
CA VAL A 344 -18.37 20.36 2.44
C VAL A 344 -18.24 20.85 3.88
N ARG A 345 -19.30 20.71 4.69
CA ARG A 345 -19.26 21.12 6.10
C ARG A 345 -18.20 20.36 6.90
N LYS A 346 -18.07 19.04 6.70
CA LYS A 346 -17.02 18.24 7.36
C LYS A 346 -15.61 18.73 7.02
N ILE A 347 -15.37 19.03 5.74
CA ILE A 347 -14.08 19.55 5.26
C ILE A 347 -13.79 20.91 5.92
N MET A 348 -14.78 21.81 5.94
CA MET A 348 -14.63 23.12 6.58
C MET A 348 -14.40 23.02 8.10
N ASP A 349 -15.16 22.16 8.78
CA ASP A 349 -15.00 21.96 10.23
C ASP A 349 -13.61 21.41 10.58
N TYR A 350 -13.11 20.46 9.78
CA TYR A 350 -11.79 19.87 9.97
C TYR A 350 -10.68 20.89 9.71
N GLU A 351 -10.61 21.44 8.49
CA GLU A 351 -9.48 22.31 8.11
C GLU A 351 -9.50 23.67 8.80
N GLY A 352 -10.69 24.11 9.24
CA GLY A 352 -10.88 25.38 9.92
C GLY A 352 -10.69 25.28 11.43
N ASP A 353 -10.53 24.06 11.95
CA ASP A 353 -10.55 23.77 13.39
C ASP A 353 -11.76 24.42 14.09
N LEU A 354 -12.95 24.25 13.49
CA LEU A 354 -14.18 24.93 13.91
C LEU A 354 -14.99 24.12 14.93
N LEU A 355 -14.48 22.97 15.37
CA LEU A 355 -15.15 22.07 16.31
C LEU A 355 -14.91 22.51 17.74
N SER A 356 -15.95 22.53 18.57
CA SER A 356 -15.82 22.88 19.99
C SER A 356 -15.06 21.80 20.78
N ASN A 357 -15.17 20.55 20.36
CA ASN A 357 -14.44 19.44 20.94
C ASN A 357 -13.23 19.03 20.07
N GLY A 358 -12.07 19.64 20.35
CA GLY A 358 -10.79 19.32 19.70
C GLY A 358 -10.07 18.07 20.24
N ALA A 359 -10.65 17.31 21.19
CA ALA A 359 -9.97 16.19 21.84
C ALA A 359 -9.50 15.10 20.85
N GLY A 360 -10.15 14.99 19.69
CA GLY A 360 -9.80 14.02 18.66
C GLY A 360 -8.54 14.36 17.86
N TRP A 361 -8.03 15.61 17.92
CA TRP A 361 -6.83 16.03 17.19
C TRP A 361 -5.54 15.33 17.63
N SER A 362 -5.55 14.69 18.79
CA SER A 362 -4.44 13.90 19.31
C SER A 362 -4.77 12.40 19.41
N GLN A 363 -5.81 11.94 18.71
CA GLN A 363 -6.28 10.55 18.76
C GLN A 363 -6.18 9.87 17.40
N HIS A 364 -5.61 8.66 17.41
CA HIS A 364 -5.59 7.70 16.32
C HIS A 364 -6.44 6.48 16.70
N ILE A 365 -7.17 5.92 15.73
CA ILE A 365 -7.91 4.65 15.91
C ILE A 365 -7.33 3.60 14.98
N GLY A 366 -7.01 2.42 15.52
CA GLY A 366 -6.56 1.27 14.74
C GLY A 366 -7.53 0.11 14.83
N LEU A 367 -7.82 -0.57 13.73
CA LEU A 367 -8.59 -1.80 13.71
C LEU A 367 -7.89 -2.83 12.84
N ALA A 368 -7.76 -4.07 13.35
CA ALA A 368 -7.09 -5.15 12.63
C ALA A 368 -7.84 -6.48 12.80
N SER A 369 -7.83 -7.28 11.73
CA SER A 369 -8.14 -8.71 11.79
C SER A 369 -7.09 -9.46 12.63
N ASP A 370 -7.42 -10.69 13.02
CA ASP A 370 -6.48 -11.64 13.64
C ASP A 370 -5.85 -12.60 12.61
N GLU A 371 -5.78 -12.18 11.34
CA GLU A 371 -5.33 -12.96 10.19
C GLU A 371 -4.07 -12.39 9.53
N GLY A 372 -3.58 -13.09 8.51
CA GLY A 372 -2.34 -12.79 7.82
C GLY A 372 -1.10 -13.37 8.51
N SER A 373 0.03 -13.36 7.80
CA SER A 373 1.30 -13.87 8.32
C SER A 373 2.47 -13.27 7.54
N ASP A 374 3.52 -12.88 8.26
CA ASP A 374 4.79 -12.38 7.70
C ASP A 374 4.63 -11.22 6.66
N PRO A 375 4.00 -10.08 7.03
CA PRO A 375 3.39 -9.73 8.32
C PRO A 375 1.89 -10.07 8.42
N SER A 376 1.42 -10.26 9.65
CA SER A 376 0.00 -10.28 10.00
C SER A 376 -0.64 -8.89 9.91
N ASP A 377 -1.98 -8.85 9.87
CA ASP A 377 -2.72 -7.58 9.84
C ASP A 377 -2.50 -6.75 11.11
N GLU A 378 -2.31 -7.39 12.28
CA GLU A 378 -1.95 -6.68 13.51
C GLU A 378 -0.53 -6.07 13.44
N GLU A 379 0.42 -6.75 12.79
CA GLU A 379 1.78 -6.23 12.58
C GLU A 379 1.79 -5.08 11.57
N TYR A 380 0.99 -5.16 10.50
CA TYR A 380 0.78 -4.03 9.59
C TYR A 380 0.13 -2.84 10.32
N LEU A 381 -0.90 -3.07 11.13
CA LEU A 381 -1.52 -2.00 11.92
C LEU A 381 -0.53 -1.37 12.91
N ALA A 382 0.32 -2.18 13.54
CA ALA A 382 1.38 -1.69 14.43
C ALA A 382 2.38 -0.80 13.68
N GLN A 383 2.78 -1.15 12.45
CA GLN A 383 3.63 -0.30 11.60
C GLN A 383 2.96 1.04 11.26
N MET A 384 1.66 1.03 10.91
CA MET A 384 0.91 2.27 10.64
C MET A 384 0.78 3.15 11.89
N THR A 385 0.50 2.52 13.04
CA THR A 385 0.21 3.23 14.30
C THR A 385 1.46 3.79 14.97
N SER A 386 2.53 2.99 15.06
CA SER A 386 3.79 3.39 15.71
C SER A 386 4.36 4.67 15.12
N THR A 387 4.26 4.82 13.79
CA THR A 387 4.71 6.02 13.08
C THR A 387 4.11 7.31 13.65
N PHE A 388 2.79 7.36 13.90
CA PHE A 388 2.16 8.55 14.52
C PHE A 388 2.49 8.69 15.99
N VAL A 389 2.43 7.59 16.76
CA VAL A 389 2.64 7.64 18.21
C VAL A 389 4.04 8.14 18.54
N GLU A 390 5.05 7.61 17.84
CA GLU A 390 6.45 7.93 18.09
C GLU A 390 6.82 9.36 17.65
N SER A 391 6.26 9.82 16.53
CA SER A 391 6.65 11.11 15.94
C SER A 391 5.83 12.29 16.45
N PHE A 392 4.56 12.06 16.78
CA PHE A 392 3.62 13.12 17.16
C PHE A 392 3.09 12.99 18.59
N GLY A 393 3.42 11.93 19.32
CA GLY A 393 2.95 11.73 20.70
C GLY A 393 1.45 11.55 20.81
N VAL A 394 0.78 11.15 19.73
CA VAL A 394 -0.67 10.95 19.70
C VAL A 394 -1.06 9.71 20.51
N SER A 395 -2.25 9.74 21.11
CA SER A 395 -2.82 8.56 21.74
C SER A 395 -3.42 7.65 20.65
N SER A 396 -3.25 6.34 20.78
CA SER A 396 -3.88 5.37 19.89
C SER A 396 -4.81 4.45 20.66
N ARG A 397 -5.99 4.18 20.09
CA ARG A 397 -6.91 3.16 20.55
C ARG A 397 -7.07 2.08 19.49
N SER A 398 -6.61 0.86 19.81
CA SER A 398 -6.70 -0.29 18.92
C SER A 398 -7.91 -1.17 19.24
N PHE A 399 -8.60 -1.64 18.20
CA PHE A 399 -9.66 -2.62 18.25
C PHE A 399 -9.23 -3.84 17.43
N LEU A 400 -8.63 -4.82 18.10
CA LEU A 400 -8.16 -6.05 17.48
C LEU A 400 -9.29 -7.07 17.50
N GLN A 401 -9.51 -7.79 16.38
CA GLN A 401 -10.62 -8.74 16.23
C GLN A 401 -10.68 -9.77 17.36
N ARG A 402 -9.52 -10.28 17.81
CA ARG A 402 -9.41 -11.24 18.92
C ARG A 402 -9.85 -10.70 20.29
N ASN A 403 -9.97 -9.38 20.46
CA ASN A 403 -10.29 -8.76 21.73
C ASN A 403 -11.80 -8.51 21.86
N SER A 404 -12.39 -8.95 22.97
CA SER A 404 -13.83 -8.85 23.22
C SER A 404 -14.37 -7.41 23.35
N ASP A 405 -13.50 -6.41 23.47
CA ASP A 405 -13.85 -5.00 23.49
C ASP A 405 -13.92 -4.37 22.08
N SER A 406 -13.48 -5.08 21.03
CA SER A 406 -13.60 -4.70 19.62
C SER A 406 -15.04 -4.79 19.11
N THR A 407 -15.91 -3.93 19.63
CA THR A 407 -17.36 -3.92 19.36
C THR A 407 -17.83 -2.61 18.73
N PRO A 408 -18.94 -2.60 17.97
CA PRO A 408 -19.50 -1.39 17.40
C PRO A 408 -19.83 -0.32 18.42
N THR A 409 -20.27 -0.72 19.62
CA THR A 409 -20.53 0.21 20.73
C THR A 409 -19.26 0.93 21.16
N ASN A 410 -18.16 0.19 21.36
CA ASN A 410 -16.90 0.77 21.80
C ASN A 410 -16.21 1.59 20.71
N LEU A 411 -16.31 1.16 19.45
CA LEU A 411 -15.84 1.94 18.30
C LEU A 411 -16.63 3.24 18.15
N ASN A 412 -17.96 3.18 18.19
CA ASN A 412 -18.78 4.40 18.14
C ASN A 412 -18.49 5.34 19.30
N LYS A 413 -18.18 4.82 20.50
CA LYS A 413 -17.73 5.64 21.62
C LYS A 413 -16.41 6.35 21.29
N ALA A 414 -15.43 5.66 20.70
CA ALA A 414 -14.16 6.26 20.29
C ALA A 414 -14.35 7.33 19.21
N LEU A 415 -15.07 7.00 18.14
CA LEU A 415 -15.39 7.94 17.05
C LEU A 415 -16.17 9.16 17.55
N SER A 416 -17.08 8.97 18.51
CA SER A 416 -17.86 10.06 19.11
C SER A 416 -17.04 10.93 20.08
N SER A 417 -15.90 10.46 20.55
CA SER A 417 -14.89 11.28 21.25
C SER A 417 -13.99 12.04 20.27
N GLY A 418 -13.95 11.61 19.01
CA GLY A 418 -13.17 12.20 17.93
C GLY A 418 -11.85 11.48 17.68
N ALA A 419 -11.40 11.50 16.43
CA ALA A 419 -10.08 11.05 16.01
C ALA A 419 -9.65 11.80 14.75
N MET A 420 -8.35 12.09 14.63
CA MET A 420 -7.79 12.72 13.42
C MET A 420 -7.63 11.70 12.30
N TRP A 421 -7.37 10.44 12.67
CA TRP A 421 -6.96 9.37 11.76
C TRP A 421 -7.50 8.02 12.22
N LEU A 422 -7.90 7.19 11.27
CA LEU A 422 -8.31 5.81 11.50
C LEU A 422 -7.74 4.89 10.42
N ASN A 423 -7.06 3.84 10.84
CA ASN A 423 -6.62 2.74 9.98
C ASN A 423 -7.48 1.51 10.26
N TYR A 424 -8.12 0.96 9.23
CA TYR A 424 -8.75 -0.35 9.25
C TYR A 424 -8.01 -1.30 8.31
N ILE A 425 -7.69 -2.50 8.78
CA ILE A 425 -7.12 -3.57 7.96
C ILE A 425 -7.80 -4.90 8.29
N GLY A 426 -8.37 -5.54 7.27
CA GLY A 426 -9.07 -6.81 7.44
C GLY A 426 -10.01 -7.09 6.30
N HIS A 427 -11.12 -7.75 6.62
CA HIS A 427 -12.15 -8.11 5.65
C HIS A 427 -13.13 -6.96 5.36
N GLY A 428 -13.74 -6.99 4.19
CA GLY A 428 -14.81 -6.05 3.83
C GLY A 428 -15.94 -6.73 3.08
N THR A 429 -17.17 -6.29 3.34
CA THR A 429 -18.38 -6.81 2.66
C THR A 429 -18.98 -5.82 1.68
N GLY A 430 -18.42 -4.61 1.60
CA GLY A 430 -19.03 -3.44 0.97
C GLY A 430 -19.85 -2.61 1.94
N THR A 431 -20.47 -3.21 2.97
CA THR A 431 -21.35 -2.50 3.92
C THR A 431 -20.96 -2.70 5.39
N SER A 432 -19.85 -3.37 5.66
CA SER A 432 -19.40 -3.66 7.02
C SER A 432 -17.90 -3.95 7.12
N TRP A 433 -17.41 -3.79 8.35
CA TRP A 433 -16.13 -4.30 8.83
C TRP A 433 -16.39 -5.55 9.69
N PRO A 434 -16.34 -6.77 9.12
CA PRO A 434 -16.51 -8.01 9.85
C PRO A 434 -15.31 -8.38 10.72
N SER A 435 -14.10 -7.90 10.41
CA SER A 435 -12.88 -8.16 11.21
C SER A 435 -12.80 -7.37 12.51
N MET A 436 -13.79 -7.60 13.37
CA MET A 436 -13.92 -7.10 14.72
C MET A 436 -14.57 -8.21 15.55
N TRP A 437 -14.42 -8.21 16.88
CA TRP A 437 -15.13 -9.16 17.74
C TRP A 437 -16.63 -9.23 17.48
N SER A 438 -17.23 -8.10 17.10
CA SER A 438 -18.57 -8.07 16.51
C SER A 438 -18.58 -7.11 15.32
N THR A 439 -19.18 -7.57 14.21
CA THR A 439 -19.20 -6.84 12.94
C THR A 439 -19.72 -5.41 13.07
N TYR A 440 -18.99 -4.44 12.52
CA TYR A 440 -19.46 -3.06 12.40
C TYR A 440 -20.16 -2.84 11.07
N TYR A 441 -21.45 -2.54 11.11
CA TYR A 441 -22.25 -2.26 9.90
C TYR A 441 -22.34 -0.77 9.61
N SER A 442 -22.51 -0.42 8.34
CA SER A 442 -22.69 0.97 7.90
C SER A 442 -23.91 1.65 8.55
N SER A 443 -24.91 0.89 9.00
CA SER A 443 -26.04 1.40 9.79
C SER A 443 -25.68 1.92 11.19
N SER A 444 -24.49 1.60 11.70
CA SER A 444 -23.99 2.05 13.00
C SER A 444 -23.55 3.53 12.99
N ILE A 445 -23.25 4.08 11.82
CA ILE A 445 -22.68 5.42 11.64
C ILE A 445 -23.66 6.52 12.05
N LYS A 446 -24.97 6.32 11.83
CA LYS A 446 -26.03 7.24 12.27
C LYS A 446 -26.08 7.49 13.79
N ASN A 447 -25.44 6.62 14.58
CA ASN A 447 -25.44 6.71 16.04
C ASN A 447 -24.30 7.59 16.59
N LEU A 448 -23.38 8.06 15.75
CA LEU A 448 -22.27 8.92 16.14
C LEU A 448 -22.75 10.28 16.66
N THR A 449 -21.88 10.98 17.38
CA THR A 449 -22.10 12.38 17.78
C THR A 449 -21.67 13.34 16.66
N THR A 450 -22.20 14.54 16.68
CA THR A 450 -21.99 15.57 15.65
C THR A 450 -20.77 16.44 15.93
N ASP A 451 -20.54 16.77 17.21
CA ASP A 451 -19.42 17.59 17.72
C ASP A 451 -18.20 16.73 18.10
N ALA A 452 -17.56 16.15 17.09
CA ALA A 452 -16.33 15.39 17.22
C ALA A 452 -15.45 15.60 15.98
N VAL A 453 -14.13 15.59 16.18
CA VAL A 453 -13.15 15.53 15.07
C VAL A 453 -13.42 14.25 14.29
N LYS A 454 -13.73 14.41 13.00
CA LYS A 454 -14.08 13.32 12.10
C LYS A 454 -12.80 12.82 11.45
N PRO A 455 -12.49 11.51 11.53
CA PRO A 455 -11.21 11.00 11.06
C PRO A 455 -11.11 11.03 9.55
N ILE A 456 -9.87 11.07 9.07
CA ILE A 456 -9.48 10.52 7.78
C ILE A 456 -9.40 9.01 7.95
N ILE A 457 -10.12 8.25 7.11
CA ILE A 457 -10.18 6.79 7.18
C ILE A 457 -9.36 6.19 6.05
N ILE A 458 -8.38 5.34 6.39
CA ILE A 458 -7.69 4.44 5.46
C ILE A 458 -8.26 3.03 5.67
N ASP A 459 -8.95 2.52 4.67
CA ASP A 459 -9.68 1.26 4.71
C ASP A 459 -9.04 0.21 3.79
N VAL A 460 -8.28 -0.69 4.39
CA VAL A 460 -7.68 -1.86 3.75
C VAL A 460 -8.66 -3.03 3.84
N ALA A 461 -9.70 -2.96 3.01
CA ALA A 461 -10.79 -3.93 2.98
C ALA A 461 -11.46 -4.04 1.60
N CYS A 462 -12.08 -5.19 1.32
CA CYS A 462 -12.83 -5.41 0.08
C CYS A 462 -14.11 -4.54 -0.01
N GLN A 463 -14.39 -4.01 -1.20
CA GLN A 463 -15.68 -3.46 -1.65
C GLN A 463 -16.22 -2.22 -0.90
N ASN A 464 -15.68 -1.88 0.25
CA ASN A 464 -16.21 -0.83 1.12
C ASN A 464 -16.09 0.59 0.53
N GLY A 465 -15.12 0.79 -0.37
CA GLY A 465 -14.94 2.00 -1.17
C GLY A 465 -15.64 1.95 -2.54
N ARG A 466 -16.55 1.00 -2.79
CA ARG A 466 -17.35 0.96 -4.02
C ARG A 466 -18.49 1.97 -3.93
N PHE A 467 -18.76 2.72 -4.99
CA PHE A 467 -19.81 3.75 -5.03
C PHE A 467 -20.90 3.38 -6.05
N ARG A 468 -21.68 2.34 -5.71
CA ARG A 468 -22.66 1.73 -6.63
C ARG A 468 -24.08 2.22 -6.35
N TYR A 469 -24.87 2.46 -7.40
CA TYR A 469 -26.20 3.06 -7.29
C TYR A 469 -27.11 2.18 -6.44
N ASN A 470 -27.84 2.81 -5.51
CA ASN A 470 -28.73 2.20 -4.52
C ASN A 470 -28.06 1.26 -3.51
N ALA A 471 -26.74 1.27 -3.38
CA ALA A 471 -26.08 0.53 -2.32
C ALA A 471 -25.71 1.49 -1.16
N LYS A 472 -25.52 0.91 0.02
CA LYS A 472 -25.29 1.64 1.29
C LYS A 472 -23.86 1.37 1.76
N GLN A 473 -22.91 1.57 0.86
CA GLN A 473 -21.53 1.18 1.08
C GLN A 473 -20.96 1.95 2.27
N LEU A 474 -20.02 1.28 2.93
CA LEU A 474 -19.48 1.76 4.18
C LEU A 474 -18.82 3.13 4.01
N GLY A 475 -17.98 3.29 2.98
CA GLY A 475 -17.33 4.56 2.66
C GLY A 475 -18.34 5.67 2.37
N GLU A 476 -19.32 5.43 1.51
CA GLU A 476 -20.35 6.42 1.18
C GLU A 476 -21.16 6.85 2.41
N ARG A 477 -21.50 5.90 3.29
CA ARG A 477 -22.20 6.22 4.55
C ARG A 477 -21.34 7.07 5.48
N PHE A 478 -20.04 6.76 5.62
CA PHE A 478 -19.14 7.61 6.41
C PHE A 478 -19.08 9.05 5.87
N MET A 479 -19.20 9.22 4.56
CA MET A 479 -19.17 10.54 3.91
C MET A 479 -20.50 11.28 3.94
N ASN A 480 -21.64 10.59 3.85
CA ASN A 480 -22.96 11.23 3.64
C ASN A 480 -23.85 11.29 4.88
N GLU A 481 -23.59 10.50 5.92
CA GLU A 481 -24.48 10.40 7.09
C GLU A 481 -24.54 11.71 7.90
N SER A 482 -25.72 12.01 8.43
CA SER A 482 -25.99 13.13 9.32
C SER A 482 -26.89 12.71 10.48
N LYS A 483 -26.87 13.50 11.55
CA LYS A 483 -27.70 13.33 12.73
C LYS A 483 -28.19 14.69 13.20
N ASP A 484 -29.49 14.82 13.41
CA ASP A 484 -30.13 16.06 13.87
C ASP A 484 -29.76 17.30 13.01
N GLY A 485 -29.59 17.09 11.70
CA GLY A 485 -29.23 18.14 10.74
C GLY A 485 -27.75 18.50 10.67
N ALA A 486 -26.88 17.82 11.43
CA ALA A 486 -25.44 18.03 11.39
C ALA A 486 -24.67 16.78 10.89
N PRO A 487 -23.57 16.94 10.16
CA PRO A 487 -22.83 15.81 9.60
C PRO A 487 -22.16 14.94 10.68
N VAL A 488 -22.12 13.62 10.46
CA VAL A 488 -21.40 12.64 11.29
C VAL A 488 -20.54 11.73 10.40
N GLY A 489 -19.64 10.92 10.98
CA GLY A 489 -18.81 9.98 10.21
C GLY A 489 -17.38 10.49 9.99
N ALA A 490 -16.91 10.48 8.74
CA ALA A 490 -15.52 10.78 8.38
C ALA A 490 -15.41 12.04 7.51
N VAL A 491 -14.28 12.75 7.59
CA VAL A 491 -13.98 13.88 6.71
C VAL A 491 -13.47 13.43 5.34
N ALA A 492 -12.80 12.27 5.30
CA ALA A 492 -12.31 11.63 4.10
C ALA A 492 -12.27 10.11 4.30
N TYR A 493 -12.44 9.37 3.20
CA TYR A 493 -12.41 7.92 3.18
C TYR A 493 -11.61 7.43 1.98
N TYR A 494 -10.60 6.59 2.21
CA TYR A 494 -9.80 5.97 1.18
C TYR A 494 -9.94 4.46 1.23
N GLY A 495 -10.55 3.84 0.22
CA GLY A 495 -10.86 2.40 0.26
C GLY A 495 -10.98 1.73 -1.10
N GLY A 496 -10.92 0.40 -1.09
CA GLY A 496 -11.00 -0.44 -2.29
C GLY A 496 -12.43 -0.63 -2.82
N SER A 497 -12.58 -0.57 -4.14
CA SER A 497 -13.88 -0.63 -4.85
C SER A 497 -14.29 -2.04 -5.29
N VAL A 498 -13.41 -3.03 -5.13
CA VAL A 498 -13.63 -4.45 -5.49
C VAL A 498 -13.04 -5.36 -4.42
N ASN A 499 -12.98 -6.67 -4.69
CA ASN A 499 -12.16 -7.56 -3.87
C ASN A 499 -10.70 -7.18 -4.10
N ILE A 500 -10.00 -6.87 -3.01
CA ILE A 500 -8.60 -6.42 -3.04
C ILE A 500 -7.70 -7.52 -2.48
N SER A 501 -6.48 -7.56 -2.97
CA SER A 501 -5.43 -8.49 -2.53
C SER A 501 -5.02 -8.25 -1.08
N TRP A 502 -4.38 -9.23 -0.44
CA TRP A 502 -4.03 -9.15 0.98
C TRP A 502 -2.92 -8.13 1.25
N ASN A 503 -1.71 -8.34 0.72
CA ASN A 503 -0.55 -7.52 1.08
C ASN A 503 -0.42 -6.17 0.33
N PRO A 504 -0.61 -6.06 -1.00
CA PRO A 504 -0.40 -4.79 -1.71
C PRO A 504 -1.09 -3.56 -1.07
N PRO A 505 -2.39 -3.59 -0.75
CA PRO A 505 -3.02 -2.44 -0.11
C PRO A 505 -2.54 -2.18 1.32
N ALA A 506 -2.10 -3.22 2.05
CA ALA A 506 -1.51 -3.06 3.38
C ALA A 506 -0.14 -2.36 3.31
N VAL A 507 0.70 -2.72 2.32
CA VAL A 507 1.98 -2.06 2.05
C VAL A 507 1.76 -0.60 1.65
N MET A 508 0.77 -0.31 0.80
CA MET A 508 0.38 1.06 0.46
C MET A 508 -0.01 1.86 1.72
N ALA A 509 -0.85 1.28 2.58
CA ALA A 509 -1.28 1.95 3.81
C ALA A 509 -0.10 2.19 4.76
N VAL A 510 0.81 1.24 4.95
CA VAL A 510 2.05 1.48 5.73
C VAL A 510 2.85 2.65 5.16
N GLY A 511 3.07 2.67 3.84
CA GLY A 511 3.77 3.73 3.15
C GLY A 511 3.14 5.09 3.35
N LEU A 512 1.82 5.17 3.14
CA LEU A 512 1.03 6.39 3.34
C LEU A 512 1.22 6.95 4.74
N ASN A 513 1.02 6.12 5.78
CA ASN A 513 1.14 6.55 7.17
C ASN A 513 2.58 6.99 7.51
N LYS A 514 3.60 6.30 6.99
CA LYS A 514 5.02 6.68 7.12
C LYS A 514 5.31 8.04 6.49
N MET A 515 4.90 8.24 5.25
CA MET A 515 5.22 9.43 4.47
C MET A 515 4.52 10.69 5.01
N VAL A 516 3.29 10.57 5.50
CA VAL A 516 2.60 11.68 6.21
C VAL A 516 3.46 12.23 7.35
N VAL A 517 4.13 11.34 8.08
CA VAL A 517 4.86 11.68 9.30
C VAL A 517 6.30 12.10 9.00
N GLN A 518 7.00 11.34 8.16
CA GLN A 518 8.43 11.50 7.91
C GLN A 518 8.74 12.64 6.93
N GLU A 519 7.90 12.79 5.90
CA GLU A 519 8.08 13.76 4.81
C GLU A 519 7.21 15.02 5.01
N LYS A 520 6.57 15.14 6.19
CA LYS A 520 5.71 16.30 6.57
C LYS A 520 4.70 16.70 5.49
N ILE A 521 4.16 15.71 4.78
CA ILE A 521 3.17 15.94 3.73
C ILE A 521 1.95 16.66 4.31
N ASP A 522 1.56 17.76 3.68
CA ASP A 522 0.59 18.73 4.21
C ASP A 522 -0.83 18.57 3.64
N ALA A 523 -1.00 17.78 2.58
CA ALA A 523 -2.27 17.57 1.89
C ALA A 523 -2.57 16.09 1.71
N LEU A 524 -3.84 15.70 1.89
CA LEU A 524 -4.25 14.30 1.81
C LEU A 524 -3.90 13.64 0.47
N GLY A 525 -4.18 14.28 -0.67
CA GLY A 525 -3.91 13.71 -1.99
C GLY A 525 -2.42 13.42 -2.23
N LYS A 526 -1.52 14.28 -1.72
CA LYS A 526 -0.07 14.05 -1.74
C LYS A 526 0.30 12.82 -0.92
N ALA A 527 -0.32 12.63 0.24
CA ALA A 527 -0.07 11.48 1.10
C ALA A 527 -0.55 10.16 0.47
N LEU A 528 -1.70 10.19 -0.22
CA LEU A 528 -2.22 9.01 -0.91
C LEU A 528 -1.29 8.57 -2.05
N LEU A 529 -0.84 9.51 -2.89
CA LEU A 529 0.10 9.18 -3.96
C LEU A 529 1.43 8.66 -3.41
N ALA A 530 1.94 9.27 -2.32
CA ALA A 530 3.13 8.81 -1.63
C ALA A 530 3.02 7.35 -1.16
N GLY A 531 1.87 6.96 -0.61
CA GLY A 531 1.60 5.57 -0.24
C GLY A 531 1.62 4.60 -1.42
N GLN A 532 1.07 5.01 -2.57
CA GLN A 532 1.08 4.19 -3.78
C GLN A 532 2.49 4.06 -4.38
N ILE A 533 3.29 5.13 -4.36
CA ILE A 533 4.71 5.10 -4.75
C ILE A 533 5.50 4.17 -3.81
N TYR A 534 5.22 4.22 -2.50
CA TYR A 534 5.83 3.30 -1.54
C TYR A 534 5.47 1.84 -1.85
N LEU A 535 4.21 1.53 -2.17
CA LEU A 535 3.81 0.20 -2.62
C LEU A 535 4.62 -0.23 -3.84
N PHE A 536 4.72 0.64 -4.86
CA PHE A 536 5.48 0.33 -6.06
C PHE A 536 6.95 0.01 -5.75
N ASN A 537 7.59 0.77 -4.86
CA ASN A 537 8.97 0.48 -4.47
C ASN A 537 9.12 -0.85 -3.69
N ASN A 538 8.07 -1.32 -3.05
CA ASN A 538 8.13 -2.40 -2.05
C ASN A 538 7.42 -3.70 -2.48
N TYR A 539 7.03 -3.83 -3.74
CA TYR A 539 6.28 -4.98 -4.25
C TYR A 539 6.60 -5.27 -5.73
N THR A 540 7.34 -6.34 -6.05
CA THR A 540 7.87 -6.58 -7.40
C THR A 540 6.81 -6.86 -8.46
N ASP A 541 5.68 -7.46 -8.10
CA ASP A 541 4.59 -7.76 -9.02
C ASP A 541 3.87 -6.47 -9.44
N VAL A 542 4.28 -5.96 -10.59
CA VAL A 542 3.76 -4.73 -11.19
C VAL A 542 2.26 -4.83 -11.48
N ALA A 543 1.74 -6.03 -11.78
CA ALA A 543 0.30 -6.21 -12.04
C ALA A 543 -0.52 -5.88 -10.79
N SER A 544 -0.17 -6.45 -9.64
CA SER A 544 -0.83 -6.14 -8.35
C SER A 544 -0.73 -4.66 -7.97
N VAL A 545 0.41 -4.00 -8.26
CA VAL A 545 0.56 -2.57 -8.01
C VAL A 545 -0.41 -1.76 -8.86
N LYS A 546 -0.49 -2.01 -10.17
CA LYS A 546 -1.39 -1.30 -11.09
C LYS A 546 -2.86 -1.50 -10.75
N GLU A 547 -3.24 -2.71 -10.33
CA GLU A 547 -4.59 -2.96 -9.84
C GLU A 547 -4.90 -2.16 -8.58
N ASN A 548 -3.91 -1.98 -7.68
CA ASN A 548 -4.08 -1.18 -6.48
C ASN A 548 -4.37 0.30 -6.76
N PHE A 549 -3.70 0.90 -7.75
CA PHE A 549 -4.03 2.25 -8.24
C PHE A 549 -5.45 2.33 -8.81
N SER A 550 -5.90 1.26 -9.48
CA SER A 550 -7.17 1.27 -10.22
C SER A 550 -8.40 1.19 -9.30
N TRP A 551 -8.33 0.42 -8.21
CA TRP A 551 -9.49 0.16 -7.34
C TRP A 551 -9.58 1.02 -6.08
N TYR A 552 -8.53 1.78 -5.72
CA TYR A 552 -8.56 2.64 -4.53
C TYR A 552 -9.08 4.05 -4.85
N HIS A 553 -10.04 4.53 -4.06
CA HIS A 553 -10.72 5.80 -4.29
C HIS A 553 -10.68 6.68 -3.06
N LEU A 554 -10.33 7.95 -3.25
CA LEU A 554 -10.55 8.99 -2.24
C LEU A 554 -11.97 9.53 -2.38
N PHE A 555 -12.82 9.22 -1.40
CA PHE A 555 -14.01 10.00 -1.15
C PHE A 555 -13.67 11.16 -0.23
N GLY A 556 -13.82 12.37 -0.73
CA GLY A 556 -13.40 13.60 -0.06
C GLY A 556 -12.49 14.44 -0.94
N ASP A 557 -11.86 15.42 -0.30
CA ASP A 557 -11.10 16.47 -0.98
C ASP A 557 -9.59 16.16 -0.97
N PRO A 558 -8.93 16.06 -2.14
CA PRO A 558 -7.49 15.79 -2.23
C PRO A 558 -6.61 16.91 -1.66
N SER A 559 -7.13 18.14 -1.57
CA SER A 559 -6.38 19.26 -0.97
C SER A 559 -6.55 19.37 0.54
N LEU A 560 -7.29 18.44 1.17
CA LEU A 560 -7.58 18.50 2.60
C LEU A 560 -6.28 18.66 3.39
N SER A 561 -6.15 19.78 4.09
CA SER A 561 -4.96 20.06 4.89
C SER A 561 -4.88 19.10 6.08
N LEU A 562 -3.74 18.44 6.25
CA LEU A 562 -3.52 17.49 7.33
C LEU A 562 -3.19 18.23 8.63
N HIS A 563 -3.99 18.00 9.68
CA HIS A 563 -3.79 18.59 11.02
C HIS A 563 -3.33 17.51 12.01
N ILE A 564 -2.14 16.98 11.79
CA ILE A 564 -1.61 15.84 12.52
C ILE A 564 -0.49 16.32 13.46
N GLY A 565 -0.54 15.88 14.73
CA GLY A 565 0.50 16.17 15.72
C GLY A 565 0.51 17.60 16.30
N ARG A 566 -0.67 18.21 16.42
CA ARG A 566 -0.86 19.48 17.14
C ARG A 566 -0.76 19.32 18.66
#